data_AF-A0A950WW84-F1
#
_entry.id   AF-A0A950WW84-F1
#
_cell.length_a   1.000
_cell.length_b   1.000
_cell.length_c   1.000
_cell.angle_alpha   90.00
_cell.angle_beta   90.00
_cell.angle_gamma   90.00
#
_symmetry.space_group_name_H-M   'P 1'
#
loop_
_entity.id
_entity.type
_entity.pdbx_description
1 polymer ?
#
loop_
_entity_poly.entity_id
_entity_poly.type
_entity_poly.pdbx_seq_one_letter_code
_entity_poly.pdbx_strand_id
1 'polypeptide(L)'
;MTTLFVHEMHRVRGKSEEAFEAAWRDEWMPLLGKEDDARLLYYCNHVHGTGPAYTVMTLTAVRDGAAWARLAERVTRGDLRD
;
A
#
# COMPACT_ATOMS: atom_id res chain seq x y z
N MET A 1 7.54 -22.09 -0.05
CA MET A 1 7.53 -20.70 0.46
C MET A 1 6.23 -20.08 -0.01
N THR A 2 5.40 -19.59 0.92
CA THR A 2 4.06 -19.06 0.59
C THR A 2 4.10 -17.54 0.65
N THR A 3 3.92 -16.88 -0.48
CA THR A 3 3.77 -15.43 -0.56
C THR A 3 2.38 -15.04 -0.05
N LEU A 4 2.32 -14.00 0.78
CA LEU A 4 1.09 -13.39 1.23
C LEU A 4 0.77 -12.17 0.35
N PHE A 5 -0.51 -11.93 0.10
CA PHE A 5 -0.96 -10.74 -0.61
C PHE A 5 -1.86 -9.93 0.31
N VAL A 6 -1.48 -8.68 0.54
CA VAL A 6 -2.23 -7.72 1.35
C VAL A 6 -3.06 -6.88 0.39
N HIS A 7 -4.36 -7.09 0.40
CA HIS A 7 -5.33 -6.36 -0.40
C HIS A 7 -6.01 -5.31 0.49
N GLU A 8 -5.78 -4.04 0.20
CA GLU A 8 -6.31 -2.93 1.01
C GLU A 8 -7.22 -2.05 0.17
N MET A 9 -8.28 -1.56 0.82
CA MET A 9 -9.26 -0.66 0.22
C MET A 9 -9.27 0.64 1.03
N HIS A 10 -8.92 1.74 0.36
CA HIS A 10 -8.79 3.05 0.96
C HIS A 10 -9.93 3.95 0.49
N ARG A 11 -10.66 4.55 1.43
CA ARG A 11 -11.61 5.61 1.11
C ARG A 11 -10.92 6.95 1.31
N VAL A 12 -10.69 7.65 0.21
CA VAL A 12 -9.91 8.90 0.18
C VAL A 12 -10.86 10.10 0.20
N ARG A 13 -10.43 11.19 0.81
CA ARG A 13 -11.10 12.47 0.66
C ARG A 13 -10.80 12.98 -0.75
N GLY A 14 -11.82 13.23 -1.58
CA GLY A 14 -11.58 13.56 -3.00
C GLY A 14 -10.62 14.72 -3.28
N LYS A 15 -10.60 15.76 -2.42
CA LYS A 15 -9.61 16.86 -2.52
C LYS A 15 -8.15 16.45 -2.28
N SER A 16 -7.91 15.24 -1.81
CA SER A 16 -6.62 14.67 -1.43
C SER A 16 -6.26 13.43 -2.26
N GLU A 17 -7.02 13.11 -3.31
CA GLU A 17 -6.78 11.92 -4.15
C GLU A 17 -5.39 11.94 -4.79
N GLU A 18 -5.02 13.06 -5.42
CA GLU A 18 -3.69 13.21 -6.03
C GLU A 18 -2.55 13.15 -5.01
N ALA A 19 -2.75 13.77 -3.83
CA ALA A 19 -1.76 13.72 -2.77
C ALA A 19 -1.59 12.31 -2.19
N PHE A 20 -2.68 11.55 -2.09
CA PHE A 20 -2.65 10.15 -1.65
C PHE A 20 -1.93 9.26 -2.67
N GLU A 21 -2.19 9.45 -3.96
CA GLU A 21 -1.47 8.73 -5.01
C GLU A 21 0.03 9.06 -5.00
N ALA A 22 0.39 10.33 -4.85
CA ALA A 22 1.78 10.78 -4.77
C ALA A 22 2.49 10.15 -3.56
N ALA A 23 1.88 10.14 -2.37
CA ALA A 23 2.46 9.49 -1.19
C ALA A 23 2.70 7.98 -1.42
N TRP A 24 1.78 7.30 -2.11
CA TRP A 24 1.99 5.89 -2.45
C TRP A 24 3.14 5.68 -3.45
N ARG A 25 3.20 6.52 -4.49
CA ARG A 25 4.17 6.43 -5.58
C ARG A 25 5.58 6.81 -5.15
N ASP A 26 5.70 7.95 -4.48
CA ASP A 26 6.99 8.62 -4.25
C ASP A 26 7.60 8.26 -2.88
N GLU A 27 6.78 7.78 -1.94
CA GLU A 27 7.23 7.48 -0.57
C GLU A 27 7.04 6.00 -0.22
N TRP A 28 5.81 5.49 -0.23
CA TRP A 28 5.53 4.11 0.22
C TRP A 28 6.13 3.04 -0.70
N MET A 29 5.97 3.17 -2.01
CA MET A 29 6.49 2.19 -2.97
C MET A 29 8.02 1.98 -2.81
N PRO A 30 8.87 3.02 -2.77
CA PRO A 30 10.30 2.82 -2.52
C PRO A 30 10.60 2.33 -1.10
N LEU A 31 9.91 2.81 -0.06
CA LEU A 31 10.15 2.36 1.31
C LEU A 31 9.80 0.88 1.50
N LEU A 32 8.65 0.42 1.00
CA LEU A 32 8.28 -1.00 1.01
C LEU A 32 9.35 -1.84 0.32
N GLY A 33 9.86 -1.38 -0.82
CA GLY A 33 10.85 -2.06 -1.64
C GLY A 33 12.30 -1.98 -1.17
N LYS A 34 12.59 -1.23 -0.09
CA LYS A 34 13.96 -1.04 0.44
C LYS A 34 14.61 -2.36 0.86
N GLU A 35 13.82 -3.21 1.51
CA GLU A 35 14.21 -4.57 1.91
C GLU A 35 13.47 -5.57 1.06
N ASP A 36 13.91 -6.82 1.06
CA ASP A 36 13.32 -7.89 0.26
C ASP A 36 12.02 -8.47 0.82
N ASP A 37 11.43 -7.86 1.85
CA ASP A 37 10.27 -8.38 2.58
C ASP A 37 8.92 -8.12 1.90
N ALA A 38 8.77 -6.97 1.23
CA ALA A 38 7.50 -6.56 0.64
C ALA A 38 7.69 -5.74 -0.66
N ARG A 39 6.70 -5.79 -1.55
CA ARG A 39 6.64 -4.96 -2.77
C ARG A 39 5.20 -4.55 -3.05
N LEU A 40 4.98 -3.26 -3.30
CA LEU A 40 3.72 -2.80 -3.87
C LEU A 40 3.61 -3.32 -5.31
N LEU A 41 2.53 -4.05 -5.61
CA LEU A 41 2.27 -4.60 -6.95
C LEU A 41 1.31 -3.74 -7.75
N TYR A 42 0.24 -3.28 -7.10
CA TYR A 42 -0.81 -2.50 -7.74
C TYR A 42 -1.27 -1.36 -6.85
N TYR A 43 -1.51 -0.22 -7.49
CA TYR A 43 -2.29 0.90 -6.99
C TYR A 43 -3.35 1.20 -8.06
N CYS A 44 -4.62 1.08 -7.71
CA CYS A 44 -5.73 1.21 -8.65
C CYS A 44 -6.78 2.20 -8.14
N ASN A 45 -6.98 3.29 -8.87
CA ASN A 45 -8.11 4.18 -8.66
C ASN A 45 -9.39 3.50 -9.17
N HIS A 46 -10.46 3.54 -8.39
CA HIS A 46 -11.78 3.14 -8.89
C HIS A 46 -12.28 4.16 -9.92
N VAL A 47 -12.88 3.69 -11.00
CA VAL A 47 -13.38 4.57 -12.07
C VAL A 47 -14.49 5.47 -11.53
N HIS A 48 -14.27 6.78 -11.61
CA HIS A 48 -15.29 7.78 -11.26
C HIS A 48 -16.49 7.67 -12.20
N GLY A 49 -17.71 7.72 -11.64
CA GLY A 49 -18.95 7.80 -12.41
C GLY A 49 -19.71 6.48 -12.62
N THR A 50 -19.13 5.31 -12.28
CA THR A 50 -19.82 4.01 -12.40
C THR A 50 -19.73 3.14 -11.13
N GLY A 51 -19.19 3.67 -10.04
CA GLY A 51 -19.01 2.96 -8.77
C GLY A 51 -18.57 3.88 -7.61
N PRO A 52 -17.97 3.33 -6.53
CA PRO A 52 -17.50 4.11 -5.38
C PRO A 52 -16.43 5.14 -5.79
N ALA A 53 -16.82 6.42 -5.84
CA ALA A 53 -15.87 7.49 -6.06
C ALA A 53 -14.87 7.60 -4.89
N TYR A 54 -13.66 8.06 -5.19
CA TYR A 54 -12.59 8.28 -4.21
C TYR A 54 -12.25 7.02 -3.40
N THR A 55 -12.25 5.88 -4.08
CA THR A 55 -11.83 4.59 -3.52
C THR A 55 -10.60 4.10 -4.27
N VAL A 56 -9.57 3.71 -3.52
CA VAL A 56 -8.31 3.20 -4.05
C VAL A 56 -8.09 1.78 -3.54
N MET A 57 -7.67 0.88 -4.41
CA MET A 57 -7.20 -0.45 -4.05
C MET A 57 -5.68 -0.49 -4.13
N THR A 58 -5.03 -1.03 -3.10
CA THR A 58 -3.61 -1.41 -3.17
C THR A 58 -3.44 -2.91 -2.99
N LEU A 59 -2.46 -3.48 -3.68
CA LEU A 59 -2.04 -4.88 -3.51
C LEU A 59 -0.55 -4.93 -3.24
N THR A 60 -0.17 -5.40 -2.05
CA THR A 60 1.22 -5.56 -1.63
C THR A 60 1.55 -7.04 -1.48
N ALA A 61 2.60 -7.50 -2.17
CA ALA A 61 3.15 -8.84 -1.94
C ALA A 61 4.08 -8.80 -0.73
N VAL A 62 3.95 -9.79 0.14
CA VAL A 62 4.80 -10.01 1.32
C VAL A 62 5.37 -11.41 1.25
N ARG A 63 6.70 -11.53 1.38
CA ARG A 63 7.46 -12.74 1.06
C ARG A 63 6.93 -14.00 1.78
N ASP A 64 6.65 -13.89 3.07
CA ASP A 64 6.18 -14.95 3.95
C ASP A 64 5.64 -14.38 5.29
N GLY A 65 5.27 -15.26 6.23
CA GLY A 65 4.77 -14.85 7.55
C GLY A 65 5.80 -14.14 8.44
N ALA A 66 7.09 -14.41 8.28
CA ALA A 66 8.13 -13.71 9.04
C ALA A 66 8.33 -12.28 8.51
N ALA A 67 8.30 -12.12 7.18
CA ALA A 67 8.29 -10.81 6.52
C ALA A 67 7.04 -10.00 6.91
N TRP A 68 5.88 -10.64 7.08
CA TRP A 68 4.67 -9.98 7.57
C TRP A 68 4.85 -9.38 8.97
N ALA A 69 5.44 -10.13 9.91
CA ALA A 69 5.70 -9.63 11.25
C ALA A 69 6.66 -8.41 11.25
N ARG A 70 7.71 -8.45 10.41
CA ARG A 70 8.64 -7.32 10.25
C ARG A 70 7.97 -6.11 9.61
N LEU A 71 7.14 -6.32 8.59
CA LEU A 71 6.37 -5.25 7.96
C LEU A 71 5.43 -4.57 8.98
N ALA A 72 4.76 -5.35 9.84
CA ALA A 72 3.90 -4.81 10.89
C ALA A 72 4.68 -3.93 11.89
N GLU A 73 5.90 -4.32 12.28
CA GLU A 73 6.76 -3.47 13.12
C GLU A 73 7.20 -2.20 12.39
N ARG A 74 7.52 -2.27 11.09
CA ARG A 74 7.88 -1.09 10.29
C ARG A 74 6.73 -0.07 10.20
N VAL A 75 5.50 -0.55 10.00
CA VAL A 75 4.30 0.32 9.95
C VAL A 75 3.99 0.93 11.32
N THR A 76 4.14 0.16 12.41
CA THR A 76 3.73 0.63 13.74
C THR A 76 4.80 1.47 14.45
N ARG A 77 6.09 1.20 14.20
CA ARG A 77 7.22 1.76 14.96
C ARG A 77 8.43 2.14 14.12
N GLY A 78 8.45 1.79 12.84
CA GLY A 78 9.60 1.98 11.97
C GLY A 78 9.40 3.09 10.94
N ASP A 79 10.06 2.89 9.81
CA ASP A 79 10.18 3.85 8.71
C ASP A 79 8.92 3.99 7.84
N LEU A 80 7.84 3.26 8.13
CA LEU A 80 6.54 3.34 7.43
C LEU A 80 5.44 3.98 8.30
N ARG A 81 5.80 4.63 9.40
CA ARG A 81 4.85 5.19 10.36
C ARG A 81 4.31 6.58 9.97
N ASP A 82 5.09 7.34 9.21
CA ASP A 82 4.87 8.77 8.98
C ASP A 82 4.49 9.06 7.53
#